data_AF-K1U1P5-F1
#
_entry.id   AF-K1U1P5-F1
#
_cell.length_a   1.000
_cell.length_b   1.000
_cell.length_c   1.000
_cell.angle_alpha   90.00
_cell.angle_beta   90.00
_cell.angle_gamma   90.00
#
_symmetry.space_group_name_H-M   'P 1'
#
loop_
_entity.id
_entity.type
_entity.pdbx_description
1 polymer ?
#
loop_
_entity_poly.entity_id
_entity_poly.type
_entity_poly.pdbx_seq_one_letter_code
_entity_poly.pdbx_strand_id
1 'polypeptide(L)'
;MLFSVSAVPAFAAETTTEITDTQQPVVIGEYDGYLTDVMISDGVTKRAVANVRINSYATYDEDDGIQVHVKLYVPWYESPKPEFTGMTGTVNVLMNKKSTNTAFAELADGEETIETDVDTGRTGNSGDKGTVSVSGVATANNALAGGGAFAISYPVTLP
;
A
#
# COMPACT_ATOMS: atom_id res chain seq x y z
N MET A 1 -20.23 -59.28 -40.30
CA MET A 1 -19.90 -58.41 -39.16
C MET A 1 -19.22 -57.18 -39.73
N LEU A 2 -19.90 -56.03 -39.66
CA LEU A 2 -19.50 -54.75 -40.22
C LEU A 2 -18.62 -54.03 -39.18
N PHE A 3 -17.37 -53.71 -39.53
CA PHE A 3 -16.55 -52.79 -38.75
C PHE A 3 -16.64 -51.42 -39.39
N SER A 4 -17.33 -50.50 -38.71
CA SER A 4 -17.51 -49.11 -39.11
C SER A 4 -16.22 -48.33 -38.95
N VAL A 5 -15.74 -47.73 -40.05
CA VAL A 5 -14.74 -46.65 -40.02
C VAL A 5 -15.50 -45.36 -39.68
N SER A 6 -15.41 -44.89 -38.44
CA SER A 6 -15.88 -43.55 -38.08
C SER A 6 -14.78 -42.54 -38.37
N ALA A 7 -15.05 -41.67 -39.34
CA ALA A 7 -14.26 -40.49 -39.64
C ALA A 7 -14.26 -39.54 -38.43
N VAL A 8 -13.07 -39.05 -38.05
CA VAL A 8 -12.92 -37.96 -37.07
C VAL A 8 -13.21 -36.65 -37.81
N PRO A 9 -14.16 -35.80 -37.37
CA PRO A 9 -14.18 -34.43 -37.83
C PRO A 9 -13.02 -33.70 -37.15
N ALA A 10 -12.08 -33.20 -37.94
CA ALA A 10 -11.11 -32.22 -37.50
C ALA A 10 -11.86 -30.91 -37.20
N PHE A 11 -12.29 -30.75 -35.94
CA PHE A 11 -12.69 -29.46 -35.44
C PHE A 11 -11.42 -28.67 -35.11
N ALA A 12 -11.16 -27.65 -35.92
CA ALA A 12 -10.27 -26.56 -35.55
C ALA A 12 -10.86 -25.90 -34.30
N ALA A 13 -10.29 -26.22 -33.13
CA ALA A 13 -10.52 -25.43 -31.94
C ALA A 13 -9.76 -24.12 -32.15
N GLU A 14 -10.50 -23.07 -32.51
CA GLU A 14 -10.00 -21.71 -32.44
C GLU A 14 -9.55 -21.45 -31.00
N THR A 15 -8.34 -20.93 -30.88
CA THR A 15 -7.72 -20.54 -29.63
C THR A 15 -8.49 -19.36 -29.03
N THR A 16 -9.59 -19.64 -28.33
CA THR A 16 -10.14 -18.69 -27.37
C THR A 16 -9.33 -18.85 -26.10
N THR A 17 -8.22 -18.12 -26.04
CA THR A 17 -7.58 -17.75 -24.78
C THR A 17 -8.62 -16.93 -24.04
N GLU A 18 -9.43 -17.54 -23.20
CA GLU A 18 -10.04 -16.83 -22.08
C GLU A 18 -8.86 -16.39 -21.21
N ILE A 19 -8.37 -15.19 -21.47
CA ILE A 19 -7.52 -14.46 -20.53
C ILE A 19 -8.48 -14.12 -19.39
N THR A 20 -8.61 -15.02 -18.42
CA THR A 20 -8.94 -14.60 -17.07
C THR A 20 -7.74 -13.83 -16.58
N ASP A 21 -7.72 -12.54 -16.90
CA ASP A 21 -6.73 -11.57 -16.47
C ASP A 21 -6.94 -11.34 -14.97
N THR A 22 -6.56 -12.33 -14.17
CA THR A 22 -6.24 -12.13 -12.77
C THR A 22 -4.75 -11.82 -12.70
N GLN A 23 -4.31 -10.78 -13.41
CA GLN A 23 -2.97 -10.25 -13.20
C GLN A 23 -2.95 -9.76 -11.77
N GLN A 24 -2.21 -10.47 -10.92
CA GLN A 24 -2.02 -10.06 -9.53
C GLN A 24 -1.41 -8.66 -9.54
N PRO A 25 -1.92 -7.74 -8.70
CA PRO A 25 -1.46 -6.36 -8.67
C PRO A 25 0.06 -6.32 -8.49
N VAL A 26 0.76 -5.67 -9.44
CA VAL A 26 2.23 -5.68 -9.49
C VAL A 26 2.76 -4.60 -8.56
N VAL A 27 3.66 -4.94 -7.64
CA VAL A 27 4.34 -3.95 -6.78
C VAL A 27 5.29 -3.10 -7.62
N ILE A 28 5.04 -1.79 -7.68
CA ILE A 28 5.76 -0.81 -8.52
C ILE A 28 6.73 0.08 -7.73
N GLY A 29 6.70 0.00 -6.39
CA GLY A 29 7.62 0.70 -5.49
C GLY A 29 7.26 0.44 -4.03
N GLU A 30 8.25 0.55 -3.15
CA GLU A 30 8.11 0.25 -1.72
C GLU A 30 9.04 1.14 -0.87
N TYR A 31 8.62 1.39 0.37
CA TYR A 31 9.39 1.99 1.43
C TYR A 31 9.12 1.24 2.75
N ASP A 32 10.18 0.85 3.46
CA ASP A 32 10.11 0.32 4.84
C ASP A 32 11.16 1.00 5.72
N GLY A 33 10.73 1.75 6.73
CA GLY A 33 11.63 2.57 7.53
C GLY A 33 11.04 3.03 8.86
N TYR A 34 11.87 3.60 9.73
CA TYR A 34 11.42 4.21 10.99
C TYR A 34 10.57 5.45 10.73
N LEU A 35 9.56 5.69 11.57
CA LEU A 35 8.94 7.00 11.68
C LEU A 35 9.99 7.99 12.19
N THR A 36 10.24 9.05 11.43
CA THR A 36 11.05 10.17 11.92
C THR A 36 10.21 10.98 12.90
N ASP A 37 10.54 10.89 14.18
CA ASP A 37 9.83 11.58 15.26
C ASP A 37 9.98 13.11 15.11
N VAL A 38 8.87 13.82 14.87
CA VAL A 38 8.82 15.28 15.08
C VAL A 38 8.72 15.48 16.59
N MET A 39 9.88 15.59 17.22
CA MET A 39 10.03 15.82 18.66
C MET A 39 9.27 17.10 19.09
N ILE A 40 8.19 16.95 19.86
CA ILE A 40 7.60 18.04 20.65
C ILE A 40 7.87 17.74 22.14
N SER A 41 8.65 18.63 22.76
CA SER A 41 9.30 18.47 24.05
C SER A 41 8.48 19.05 25.20
N ASP A 42 7.66 18.25 25.89
CA ASP A 42 6.86 18.78 27.01
C ASP A 42 6.68 17.76 28.15
N GLY A 43 7.76 17.51 28.89
CA GLY A 43 7.73 17.49 30.36
C GLY A 43 6.89 16.44 31.13
N VAL A 44 6.26 15.45 30.50
CA VAL A 44 5.63 14.33 31.20
C VAL A 44 6.09 13.04 30.54
N THR A 45 6.85 12.20 31.26
CA THR A 45 7.33 10.89 30.78
C THR A 45 6.18 9.95 30.47
N LYS A 46 5.56 10.10 29.29
CA LYS A 46 4.96 9.00 28.55
C LYS A 46 6.08 8.43 27.69
N ARG A 47 6.39 7.14 27.84
CA ARG A 47 7.28 6.41 26.93
C ARG A 47 6.66 6.50 25.52
N ALA A 48 7.06 7.49 24.72
CA ALA A 48 6.82 7.42 23.29
C ALA A 48 7.56 6.16 22.81
N VAL A 49 6.83 5.20 22.26
CA VAL A 49 7.44 4.03 21.62
C VAL A 49 8.18 4.54 20.39
N ALA A 50 9.47 4.82 20.55
CA ALA A 50 10.30 5.54 19.58
C ALA A 50 10.61 4.75 18.30
N ASN A 51 10.06 3.53 18.15
CA ASN A 51 10.46 2.60 17.09
C ASN A 51 9.29 2.15 16.19
N VAL A 52 8.22 2.95 16.12
CA VAL A 52 7.20 2.70 15.09
C VAL A 52 7.86 2.83 13.72
N ARG A 53 7.60 1.86 12.85
CA ARG A 53 8.02 1.82 11.46
C ARG A 53 6.82 1.99 10.56
N ILE A 54 7.07 2.57 9.39
CA ILE A 54 6.13 2.66 8.28
C ILE A 54 6.62 1.73 7.17
N ASN A 55 5.76 0.81 6.76
CA ASN A 55 5.87 0.07 5.51
C ASN A 55 4.79 0.58 4.57
N SER A 56 5.17 0.94 3.36
CA SER A 56 4.23 1.37 2.34
C SER A 56 4.72 0.89 0.98
N TYR A 57 3.82 0.30 0.22
CA TYR A 57 4.10 -0.12 -1.14
C TYR A 57 2.97 0.30 -2.05
N ALA A 58 3.31 0.55 -3.31
CA ALA A 58 2.35 0.85 -4.34
C ALA A 58 2.21 -0.35 -5.27
N THR A 59 0.98 -0.68 -5.63
CA THR A 59 0.66 -1.63 -6.69
C THR A 59 0.06 -0.90 -7.89
N TYR A 60 0.06 -1.56 -9.04
CA TYR A 60 -0.61 -1.09 -10.24
C TYR A 60 -1.52 -2.16 -10.82
N ASP A 61 -2.71 -1.73 -11.18
CA ASP A 61 -3.68 -2.44 -11.99
C ASP A 61 -4.15 -1.51 -13.13
N GLU A 62 -4.46 -2.05 -14.31
CA GLU A 62 -4.86 -1.22 -15.46
C GLU A 62 -6.25 -0.60 -15.29
N ASP A 63 -7.15 -1.28 -14.58
CA ASP A 63 -8.53 -0.85 -14.35
C ASP A 63 -8.60 0.12 -13.16
N ASP A 64 -7.90 -0.18 -12.07
CA ASP A 64 -7.94 0.60 -10.82
C ASP A 64 -6.83 1.66 -10.70
N GLY A 65 -5.77 1.54 -11.50
CA GLY A 65 -4.59 2.40 -11.45
C GLY A 65 -3.68 2.09 -10.26
N ILE A 66 -2.96 3.12 -9.79
CA ILE A 66 -2.09 2.98 -8.61
C ILE A 66 -2.92 2.85 -7.34
N GLN A 67 -2.70 1.76 -6.60
CA GLN A 67 -3.17 1.57 -5.22
C GLN A 67 -1.98 1.63 -4.28
N VAL A 68 -2.16 2.19 -3.08
CA VAL A 68 -1.08 2.37 -2.11
C VAL A 68 -1.47 1.76 -0.78
N HIS A 69 -0.70 0.77 -0.35
CA HIS A 69 -0.82 0.21 1.00
C HIS A 69 0.03 1.03 1.97
N VAL A 70 -0.51 1.32 3.15
CA VAL A 70 0.19 2.04 4.22
C VAL A 70 0.00 1.26 5.51
N LYS A 71 1.11 0.88 6.16
CA LYS A 71 1.14 0.07 7.38
C LYS A 71 2.08 0.69 8.40
N LEU A 72 1.59 0.85 9.62
CA LEU A 72 2.39 1.26 10.78
C LEU A 72 2.51 0.10 11.75
N TYR A 73 3.73 -0.21 12.17
CA TYR A 73 4.01 -1.36 13.02
C TYR A 73 5.25 -1.17 13.88
N VAL A 74 5.42 -2.01 14.91
CA VAL A 74 6.69 -2.15 15.64
C VAL A 74 7.21 -3.57 15.43
N PRO A 75 8.46 -3.77 14.95
CA PRO A 75 9.00 -5.09 14.65
C PRO A 75 8.80 -6.08 15.80
N TRP A 76 8.46 -7.34 15.49
CA TRP A 76 8.03 -8.34 16.49
C TRP A 76 9.00 -8.50 17.69
N TYR A 77 10.31 -8.29 17.48
CA TYR A 77 11.36 -8.37 18.51
C TYR A 77 11.51 -7.11 19.39
N GLU A 78 10.75 -6.04 19.13
CA GLU A 78 10.76 -4.80 19.90
C GLU A 78 9.50 -4.64 20.74
N SER A 79 9.67 -4.02 21.92
CA SER A 79 8.63 -3.82 22.93
C SER A 79 8.84 -2.50 23.67
N PRO A 80 7.78 -1.79 24.08
CA PRO A 80 6.37 -2.19 24.02
C PRO A 80 5.77 -2.08 22.61
N LYS A 81 4.70 -2.84 22.36
CA LYS A 81 3.89 -2.72 21.14
C LYS A 81 2.98 -1.50 21.25
N PRO A 82 2.76 -0.75 20.16
CA PRO A 82 1.82 0.34 20.15
C PRO A 82 0.40 -0.21 20.31
N GLU A 83 -0.47 0.60 20.87
CA GLU A 83 -1.92 0.37 20.91
C GLU A 83 -2.56 1.45 20.03
N PHE A 84 -2.53 1.25 18.71
CA PHE A 84 -3.02 2.22 17.75
C PHE A 84 -4.51 2.48 17.95
N THR A 85 -4.90 3.76 17.85
CA THR A 85 -6.29 4.20 17.92
C THR A 85 -6.80 4.80 16.61
N GLY A 86 -5.88 5.13 15.70
CA GLY A 86 -6.22 5.59 14.37
C GLY A 86 -5.02 6.15 13.62
N MET A 87 -5.20 6.32 12.32
CA MET A 87 -4.29 7.05 11.46
C MET A 87 -5.06 7.83 10.39
N THR A 88 -4.56 9.00 10.04
CA THR A 88 -5.12 9.81 8.96
C THR A 88 -3.99 10.41 8.15
N GLY A 89 -4.21 10.61 6.86
CA GLY A 89 -3.17 11.14 6.01
C GLY A 89 -3.60 11.40 4.58
N THR A 90 -2.61 11.56 3.72
CA THR A 90 -2.77 11.78 2.30
C THR A 90 -1.68 11.01 1.55
N VAL A 91 -2.11 10.30 0.52
CA VAL A 91 -1.24 9.76 -0.52
C VAL A 91 -1.21 10.76 -1.68
N ASN A 92 -0.01 11.16 -2.07
CA ASN A 92 0.26 11.98 -3.23
C ASN A 92 0.97 11.14 -4.29
N VAL A 93 0.38 11.05 -5.48
CA VAL A 93 0.99 10.41 -6.64
C VAL A 93 1.34 11.46 -7.66
N LEU A 94 2.64 11.71 -7.84
CA LEU A 94 3.17 12.55 -8.90
C LEU A 94 3.58 11.67 -10.07
N MET A 95 2.86 11.77 -11.18
CA MET A 95 3.19 11.02 -12.40
C MET A 95 2.81 11.85 -13.63
N ASN A 96 3.70 11.87 -14.63
CA ASN A 96 3.52 12.65 -15.87
C ASN A 96 3.22 14.13 -15.60
N LYS A 97 3.89 14.72 -14.59
CA LYS A 97 3.71 16.10 -14.13
C LYS A 97 2.30 16.41 -13.60
N LYS A 98 1.48 15.39 -13.34
CA LYS A 98 0.17 15.51 -12.69
C LYS A 98 0.23 14.90 -11.30
N SER A 99 -0.36 15.61 -10.36
CA SER A 99 -0.44 15.23 -8.96
C SER A 99 -1.87 14.78 -8.65
N THR A 100 -2.03 13.59 -8.09
CA THR A 100 -3.29 13.13 -7.50
C THR A 100 -3.11 13.01 -6.00
N ASN A 101 -4.04 13.56 -5.23
CA ASN A 101 -4.02 13.54 -3.77
C ASN A 101 -5.25 12.79 -3.28
N THR A 102 -5.05 11.70 -2.57
CA THR A 102 -6.12 10.90 -1.97
C THR A 102 -5.93 10.91 -0.46
N ALA A 103 -6.95 11.38 0.26
CA ALA A 103 -6.96 11.33 1.72
C ALA A 103 -7.38 9.95 2.20
N PHE A 104 -6.85 9.53 3.35
CA PHE A 104 -7.25 8.28 4.00
C PHE A 104 -7.44 8.49 5.49
N ALA A 105 -8.25 7.63 6.10
CA ALA A 105 -8.47 7.56 7.52
C ALA A 105 -8.78 6.12 7.91
N GLU A 106 -8.10 5.63 8.93
CA GLU A 106 -8.28 4.29 9.49
C GLU A 106 -8.42 4.43 11.00
N LEU A 107 -9.34 3.65 11.58
CA LEU A 107 -9.56 3.62 13.03
C LEU A 107 -9.11 2.26 13.57
N ALA A 108 -8.53 2.26 14.76
CA ALA A 108 -8.11 1.05 15.45
C ALA A 108 -8.57 1.10 16.92
N ASP A 109 -8.67 -0.05 17.57
CA ASP A 109 -9.06 -0.17 18.98
C ASP A 109 -7.95 -0.81 19.82
N GLY A 110 -6.78 -0.15 19.84
CA GLY A 110 -5.61 -0.60 20.60
C GLY A 110 -4.78 -1.68 19.91
N GLU A 111 -4.78 -1.71 18.58
CA GLU A 111 -4.09 -2.73 17.79
C GLU A 111 -2.56 -2.53 17.75
N GLU A 112 -1.80 -3.61 17.63
CA GLU A 112 -0.32 -3.56 17.53
C GLU A 112 0.19 -3.06 16.17
N THR A 113 -0.68 -3.06 15.17
CA THR A 113 -0.43 -2.64 13.79
C THR A 113 -1.71 -1.98 13.30
N ILE A 114 -1.56 -0.94 12.47
CA ILE A 114 -2.68 -0.31 11.78
C ILE A 114 -2.29 -0.17 10.31
N GLU A 115 -3.18 -0.55 9.40
CA GLU A 115 -2.92 -0.56 7.96
C GLU A 115 -4.16 -0.18 7.16
N THR A 116 -3.96 0.39 5.98
CA THR A 116 -5.04 0.83 5.09
C THR A 116 -4.56 0.81 3.65
N ASP A 117 -5.49 0.55 2.74
CA ASP A 117 -5.28 0.63 1.29
C ASP A 117 -5.92 1.91 0.75
N VAL A 118 -5.19 2.60 -0.13
CA VAL A 118 -5.58 3.89 -0.67
C VAL A 118 -5.65 3.83 -2.19
N ASP A 119 -6.88 3.89 -2.70
CA ASP A 119 -7.16 3.91 -4.14
C ASP A 119 -6.90 5.31 -4.71
N THR A 120 -5.80 5.46 -5.45
CA THR A 120 -5.43 6.77 -6.00
C THR A 120 -6.08 7.03 -7.37
N GLY A 121 -6.50 5.99 -8.08
CA GLY A 121 -7.05 6.07 -9.43
C GLY A 121 -6.06 6.65 -10.46
N ARG A 122 -4.78 6.77 -10.12
CA ARG A 122 -3.78 7.35 -11.01
C ARG A 122 -3.30 6.29 -11.98
N THR A 123 -3.69 6.44 -13.25
CA THR A 123 -3.19 5.62 -14.36
C THR A 123 -2.07 6.32 -15.16
N GLY A 124 -1.35 5.53 -15.94
CA GLY A 124 -0.30 5.96 -16.86
C GLY A 124 -0.04 4.90 -17.93
N ASN A 125 1.00 5.11 -18.73
CA ASN A 125 1.47 4.13 -19.70
C ASN A 125 2.61 3.31 -19.11
N SER A 126 2.83 2.11 -19.66
CA SER A 126 3.98 1.28 -19.32
C SER A 126 5.30 2.06 -19.42
N GLY A 127 6.16 1.91 -18.41
CA GLY A 127 7.43 2.62 -18.29
C GLY A 127 7.34 4.07 -17.79
N ASP A 128 6.15 4.61 -17.57
CA ASP A 128 5.99 5.91 -16.91
C ASP A 128 6.57 5.86 -15.50
N LYS A 129 7.27 6.94 -15.14
CA LYS A 129 7.91 7.09 -13.83
C LYS A 129 7.18 8.12 -13.00
N GLY A 130 7.10 7.84 -11.71
CA GLY A 130 6.46 8.72 -10.76
C GLY A 130 7.09 8.65 -9.38
N THR A 131 6.43 9.33 -8.46
CA THR A 131 6.77 9.33 -7.04
C THR A 131 5.48 9.21 -6.25
N VAL A 132 5.46 8.29 -5.31
CA VAL A 132 4.41 8.18 -4.30
C VAL A 132 4.95 8.82 -3.03
N SER A 133 4.19 9.74 -2.45
CA SER A 133 4.49 10.33 -1.15
C SER A 133 3.32 10.09 -0.21
N VAL A 134 3.60 9.58 0.98
CA VAL A 134 2.58 9.29 1.98
C VAL A 134 2.90 10.13 3.20
N SER A 135 1.94 10.92 3.66
CA SER A 135 2.09 11.69 4.89
C SER A 135 0.83 11.67 5.73
N GLY A 136 0.98 11.84 7.03
CA GLY A 136 -0.14 11.75 7.94
C GLY A 136 0.26 11.83 9.40
N VAL A 137 -0.71 11.50 10.24
CA VAL A 137 -0.59 11.42 11.70
C VAL A 137 -1.22 10.12 12.17
N ALA A 138 -0.59 9.49 13.15
CA ALA A 138 -1.10 8.30 13.81
C ALA A 138 -1.20 8.52 15.32
N THR A 139 -2.20 7.92 15.93
CA THR A 139 -2.45 8.00 17.37
C THR A 139 -2.40 6.62 18.00
N ALA A 140 -1.89 6.55 19.23
CA ALA A 140 -1.87 5.33 20.02
C ALA A 140 -2.00 5.65 21.52
N ASN A 141 -2.55 4.72 22.30
CA ASN A 141 -2.77 4.91 23.75
C ASN A 141 -1.46 4.95 24.54
N ASN A 142 -0.53 4.08 24.17
CA ASN A 142 0.72 3.82 24.88
C ASN A 142 1.98 4.22 24.07
N ALA A 143 1.80 4.76 22.86
CA ALA A 143 2.83 5.15 21.90
C ALA A 143 2.49 6.52 21.26
N LEU A 144 3.45 7.18 20.60
CA LEU A 144 3.21 8.39 19.79
C LEU A 144 2.59 9.59 20.55
N ALA A 145 3.17 9.92 21.71
CA ALA A 145 2.78 11.12 22.47
C ALA A 145 3.02 12.38 21.63
N GLY A 146 1.96 13.03 21.15
CA GLY A 146 2.04 14.25 20.33
C GLY A 146 1.65 14.10 18.85
N GLY A 147 1.11 12.95 18.44
CA GLY A 147 0.42 12.81 17.14
C GLY A 147 1.19 12.09 16.03
N GLY A 148 2.31 11.44 16.36
CA GLY A 148 2.92 10.38 15.53
C GLY A 148 2.98 10.68 14.04
N ALA A 149 3.47 11.87 13.68
CA ALA A 149 3.51 12.31 12.29
C ALA A 149 4.45 11.43 11.46
N PHE A 150 4.05 11.13 10.23
CA PHE A 150 4.88 10.42 9.27
C PHE A 150 4.85 11.12 7.91
N ALA A 151 5.96 11.05 7.20
CA ALA A 151 6.09 11.51 5.83
C ALA A 151 7.19 10.71 5.13
N ILE A 152 6.83 10.00 4.08
CA ILE A 152 7.74 9.18 3.27
C ILE A 152 7.52 9.46 1.79
N SER A 153 8.51 9.11 0.98
CA SER A 153 8.43 9.23 -0.46
C SER A 153 9.31 8.19 -1.12
N TYR A 154 8.80 7.55 -2.18
CA TYR A 154 9.54 6.55 -2.94
C TYR A 154 9.19 6.60 -4.43
N PRO A 155 10.14 6.27 -5.31
CA PRO A 155 9.91 6.25 -6.75
C PRO A 155 9.04 5.06 -7.14
N VAL A 156 8.27 5.21 -8.21
CA VAL A 156 7.50 4.14 -8.83
C VAL A 156 7.73 4.10 -10.35
N THR A 157 7.61 2.91 -10.95
CA THR A 157 7.63 2.74 -12.41
C THR A 157 6.50 1.80 -12.81
N LEU A 158 5.64 2.21 -13.75
CA LEU A 158 4.56 1.37 -14.24
C LEU A 158 5.10 0.20 -15.07
N PRO A 159 4.55 -1.02 -14.91
CA PRO A 159 5.01 -2.22 -15.60
C PRO A 159 4.79 -2.14 -17.11
#